data_AF-A0A524DPK7-F1
#
_entry.id   AF-A0A524DPK7-F1
#
_cell.length_a   1.000
_cell.length_b   1.000
_cell.length_c   1.000
_cell.angle_alpha   90.00
_cell.angle_beta   90.00
_cell.angle_gamma   90.00
#
_symmetry.space_group_name_H-M   'P 1'
#
loop_
_entity.id
_entity.type
_entity.pdbx_description
1 polymer ?
#
loop_
_entity_poly.entity_id
_entity_poly.type
_entity_poly.pdbx_seq_one_letter_code
_entity_poly.pdbx_strand_id
1 'polypeptide(L)'
;MYPTPEKIYKEYKNKELNKSSASDIFISLIENSNNEGFRAECIYYLSEIGLKSFKIFKFLEDIFVSDQSEYIRRAAFEALKKNFKLKAIKPVSYVLSKEKEKSILIELINFMEKSNPFICRDILIKRIRDIDERKKEKVLRGQNLKNLKLNELKEKYIEFLLDQSLDMLYFHRHKIPFAVDLFYID
;
A
#
# COMPACT_ATOMS: atom_id res chain seq x y z
N MET A 1 17.57 -23.47 -10.03
CA MET A 1 16.56 -23.46 -8.95
C MET A 1 17.07 -22.54 -7.86
N TYR A 2 16.37 -21.45 -7.56
CA TYR A 2 16.79 -20.55 -6.48
C TYR A 2 16.53 -21.20 -5.11
N PRO A 3 17.39 -20.97 -4.10
CA PRO A 3 17.07 -21.39 -2.74
C PRO A 3 15.77 -20.72 -2.27
N THR A 4 14.98 -21.44 -1.46
CA THR A 4 13.74 -20.87 -0.91
C THR A 4 14.06 -19.74 0.08
N PRO A 5 13.19 -18.74 0.22
CA PRO A 5 13.45 -17.62 1.13
C PRO A 5 13.60 -18.09 2.58
N GLU A 6 12.79 -19.07 2.99
CA GLU A 6 12.87 -19.74 4.29
C GLU A 6 14.25 -20.36 4.54
N LYS A 7 14.84 -21.03 3.54
CA LYS A 7 16.15 -21.67 3.67
C LYS A 7 17.23 -20.63 3.97
N ILE A 8 17.26 -19.52 3.23
CA ILE A 8 18.23 -18.43 3.45
C ILE A 8 18.06 -17.83 4.84
N TYR A 9 16.82 -17.63 5.29
CA TYR A 9 16.55 -17.12 6.63
C TYR A 9 17.01 -18.08 7.72
N LYS A 10 16.86 -19.39 7.51
CA LYS A 10 17.36 -20.43 8.42
C LYS A 10 18.89 -20.43 8.49
N GLU A 11 19.58 -20.33 7.36
CA GLU A 11 21.05 -20.21 7.30
C GLU A 11 21.53 -18.95 8.06
N TYR A 12 20.81 -17.81 7.94
CA TYR A 12 21.06 -16.63 8.76
C TYR A 12 20.86 -16.92 10.27
N LYS A 13 19.76 -17.56 10.65
CA LYS A 13 19.48 -17.91 12.07
C LYS A 13 20.53 -18.84 12.67
N ASN A 14 21.06 -19.76 11.86
CA ASN A 14 22.13 -20.68 12.23
C ASN A 14 23.51 -20.03 12.25
N LYS A 15 23.63 -18.74 11.88
CA LYS A 15 24.89 -18.00 11.74
C LYS A 15 25.81 -18.51 10.62
N GLU A 16 25.27 -19.29 9.68
CA GLU A 16 25.95 -19.71 8.46
C GLU A 16 26.04 -18.55 7.46
N LEU A 17 25.07 -17.64 7.50
CA LEU A 17 25.09 -16.36 6.80
C LEU A 17 25.09 -15.20 7.79
N ASN A 18 25.95 -14.21 7.54
CA ASN A 18 25.88 -12.96 8.27
C ASN A 18 24.71 -12.09 7.77
N LYS A 19 24.36 -11.11 8.59
CA LYS A 19 23.23 -10.21 8.37
C LYS A 19 23.26 -9.48 7.02
N SER A 20 24.43 -8.99 6.61
CA SER A 20 24.60 -8.25 5.35
C SER A 20 24.44 -9.19 4.16
N SER A 21 25.13 -10.33 4.17
CA SER A 21 25.08 -11.32 3.10
C SER A 21 23.67 -11.86 2.88
N ALA A 22 22.95 -12.20 3.96
CA ALA A 22 21.56 -12.65 3.84
C ALA A 22 20.65 -11.55 3.27
N SER A 23 20.86 -10.28 3.67
CA SER A 23 20.09 -9.16 3.12
C SER A 23 20.37 -8.94 1.63
N ASP A 24 21.63 -9.06 1.21
CA ASP A 24 22.03 -8.92 -0.19
C ASP A 24 21.46 -10.04 -1.07
N ILE A 25 21.40 -11.27 -0.55
CA ILE A 25 20.74 -12.40 -1.22
C ILE A 25 19.25 -12.11 -1.42
N PHE A 26 18.53 -11.66 -0.39
CA PHE A 26 17.12 -11.33 -0.51
C PHE A 26 16.85 -10.21 -1.50
N ILE A 27 17.67 -9.14 -1.49
CA ILE A 27 17.58 -8.06 -2.49
C ILE A 27 17.67 -8.63 -3.91
N SER A 28 18.72 -9.42 -4.17
CA SER A 28 18.93 -10.04 -5.48
C SER A 28 17.74 -10.92 -5.91
N LEU A 29 17.18 -11.71 -4.99
CA LEU A 29 16.02 -12.55 -5.28
C LEU A 29 14.73 -11.74 -5.58
N ILE A 30 14.54 -10.60 -4.93
CA ILE A 30 13.39 -9.72 -5.16
C ILE A 30 13.47 -9.03 -6.52
N GLU A 31 14.68 -8.62 -6.93
CA GLU A 31 14.93 -7.93 -8.21
C GLU A 31 14.84 -8.86 -9.42
N ASN A 32 15.21 -10.13 -9.26
CA ASN A 32 15.30 -11.08 -10.36
C ASN A 32 14.10 -12.03 -10.50
N SER A 33 13.09 -11.91 -9.63
CA SER A 33 11.89 -12.74 -9.68
C SER A 33 10.70 -11.95 -10.21
N ASN A 34 9.89 -12.62 -11.05
CA ASN A 34 8.57 -12.11 -11.46
C ASN A 34 7.42 -12.69 -10.62
N ASN A 35 7.72 -13.61 -9.68
CA ASN A 35 6.70 -14.22 -8.83
C ASN A 35 6.44 -13.33 -7.61
N GLU A 36 5.27 -12.69 -7.57
CA GLU A 36 4.93 -11.75 -6.50
C GLU A 36 4.90 -12.40 -5.10
N GLY A 37 4.39 -13.62 -4.98
CA GLY A 37 4.38 -14.37 -3.71
C GLY A 37 5.79 -14.56 -3.15
N PHE A 38 6.69 -15.02 -4.01
CA PHE A 38 8.10 -15.22 -3.67
C PHE A 38 8.81 -13.90 -3.31
N ARG A 39 8.58 -12.83 -4.07
CA ARG A 39 9.15 -11.51 -3.79
C ARG A 39 8.66 -10.97 -2.44
N ALA A 40 7.36 -11.09 -2.15
CA ALA A 40 6.79 -10.65 -0.87
C ALA A 40 7.37 -11.44 0.31
N GLU A 41 7.55 -12.75 0.15
CA GLU A 41 8.18 -13.61 1.17
C GLU A 41 9.65 -13.20 1.42
N CYS A 42 10.41 -12.91 0.37
CA CYS A 42 11.75 -12.34 0.50
C CYS A 42 11.76 -10.99 1.23
N ILE A 43 10.81 -10.09 0.93
CA ILE A 43 10.68 -8.80 1.63
C ILE A 43 10.36 -9.02 3.12
N TYR A 44 9.51 -9.98 3.43
CA TYR A 44 9.19 -10.37 4.80
C TYR A 44 10.45 -10.83 5.54
N TYR A 45 11.22 -11.79 5.01
CA TYR A 45 12.43 -12.25 5.68
C TYR A 45 13.54 -11.20 5.74
N LEU A 46 13.67 -10.35 4.71
CA LEU A 46 14.56 -9.18 4.75
C LEU A 46 14.18 -8.25 5.92
N SER A 47 12.89 -8.07 6.17
CA SER A 47 12.37 -7.32 7.31
C SER A 47 12.68 -8.01 8.65
N GLU A 48 12.56 -9.33 8.74
CA GLU A 48 12.88 -10.10 9.95
C GLU A 48 14.37 -10.11 10.30
N ILE A 49 15.25 -10.03 9.30
CA ILE A 49 16.68 -9.80 9.54
C ILE A 49 16.88 -8.46 10.25
N GLY A 50 16.14 -7.42 9.84
CA GLY A 50 16.13 -6.12 10.52
C GLY A 50 17.45 -5.35 10.35
N LEU A 51 18.12 -5.46 9.20
CA LEU A 51 19.30 -4.66 8.88
C LEU A 51 18.89 -3.21 8.57
N LYS A 52 19.19 -2.27 9.47
CA LYS A 52 18.73 -0.88 9.37
C LYS A 52 19.74 0.03 8.64
N SER A 53 20.21 -0.39 7.47
CA SER A 53 21.13 0.42 6.66
C SER A 53 20.38 1.38 5.73
N PHE A 54 21.06 2.41 5.24
CA PHE A 54 20.51 3.30 4.21
C PHE A 54 20.17 2.55 2.92
N LYS A 55 21.00 1.57 2.52
CA LYS A 55 20.76 0.69 1.38
C LYS A 55 19.42 -0.05 1.50
N ILE A 56 19.16 -0.69 2.64
CA ILE A 56 17.89 -1.42 2.85
C ILE A 56 16.70 -0.46 2.85
N PHE A 57 16.81 0.68 3.52
CA PHE A 57 15.76 1.69 3.49
C PHE A 57 15.43 2.13 2.06
N LYS A 58 16.46 2.48 1.28
CA LYS A 58 16.27 2.99 -0.08
C LYS A 58 15.64 1.95 -1.00
N PHE A 59 16.12 0.71 -0.91
CA PHE A 59 15.55 -0.42 -1.63
C PHE A 59 14.06 -0.62 -1.33
N LEU A 60 13.68 -0.66 -0.04
CA LEU A 60 12.27 -0.81 0.35
C LEU A 60 11.43 0.42 -0.01
N GLU A 61 12.00 1.63 0.07
CA GLU A 61 11.35 2.87 -0.39
C GLU A 61 11.02 2.81 -1.87
N ASP A 62 11.98 2.40 -2.71
CA ASP A 62 11.80 2.34 -4.15
C ASP A 62 10.72 1.33 -4.54
N ILE A 63 10.71 0.14 -3.90
CA ILE A 63 9.64 -0.84 -4.08
C ILE A 63 8.29 -0.26 -3.65
N PHE A 64 8.20 0.30 -2.44
CA PHE A 64 6.94 0.84 -1.91
C PHE A 64 6.39 1.97 -2.80
N VAL A 65 7.25 2.78 -3.40
CA VAL A 65 6.84 3.93 -4.21
C VAL A 65 6.48 3.55 -5.65
N SER A 66 7.15 2.55 -6.24
CA SER A 66 7.13 2.36 -7.70
C SER A 66 6.77 0.95 -8.19
N ASP A 67 6.73 -0.05 -7.32
CA ASP A 67 6.37 -1.41 -7.75
C ASP A 67 4.92 -1.44 -8.27
N GLN A 68 4.70 -2.16 -9.37
CA GLN A 68 3.39 -2.21 -10.00
C GLN A 68 2.38 -3.04 -9.19
N SER A 69 2.86 -4.04 -8.45
CA SER A 69 2.00 -4.88 -7.62
C SER A 69 1.70 -4.22 -6.28
N GLU A 70 0.42 -3.97 -5.99
CA GLU A 70 -0.01 -3.49 -4.66
C GLU A 70 0.43 -4.45 -3.56
N TYR A 71 0.40 -5.76 -3.82
CA TYR A 71 0.81 -6.79 -2.88
C TYR A 71 2.28 -6.63 -2.47
N ILE A 72 3.15 -6.34 -3.44
CA ILE A 72 4.57 -6.06 -3.20
C ILE A 72 4.76 -4.72 -2.50
N ARG A 73 4.04 -3.67 -2.92
CA ARG A 73 4.08 -2.35 -2.24
C ARG A 73 3.68 -2.47 -0.77
N ARG A 74 2.65 -3.26 -0.44
CA ARG A 74 2.22 -3.56 0.94
C ARG A 74 3.31 -4.25 1.74
N ALA A 75 3.95 -5.28 1.18
CA ALA A 75 5.05 -5.97 1.85
C ALA A 75 6.20 -5.01 2.19
N ALA A 76 6.57 -4.13 1.24
CA ALA A 76 7.59 -3.11 1.46
C ALA A 76 7.16 -2.07 2.51
N PHE A 77 5.89 -1.62 2.49
CA PHE A 77 5.34 -0.73 3.50
C PHE A 77 5.40 -1.34 4.91
N GLU A 78 5.02 -2.61 5.07
CA GLU A 78 5.11 -3.31 6.35
C GLU A 78 6.56 -3.40 6.84
N ALA A 79 7.50 -3.69 5.95
CA ALA A 79 8.92 -3.69 6.28
C ALA A 79 9.44 -2.29 6.70
N LEU A 80 9.05 -1.24 5.98
CA LEU A 80 9.36 0.15 6.33
C LEU A 80 8.75 0.55 7.68
N LYS A 81 7.49 0.22 7.93
CA LYS A 81 6.77 0.49 9.18
C LYS A 81 7.47 -0.18 10.36
N LYS A 82 7.89 -1.43 10.20
CA LYS A 82 8.58 -2.21 11.24
C LYS A 82 10.00 -1.70 11.52
N ASN A 83 10.80 -1.47 10.49
CA ASN A 83 12.23 -1.24 10.65
C ASN A 83 12.66 0.23 10.58
N PHE A 84 11.87 1.08 9.91
CA PHE A 84 12.21 2.46 9.55
C PHE A 84 11.09 3.46 9.84
N LYS A 85 10.29 3.24 10.88
CA LYS A 85 9.07 4.01 11.22
C LYS A 85 9.17 5.53 10.98
N LEU A 86 10.20 6.20 11.51
CA LEU A 86 10.36 7.65 11.32
C LEU A 86 10.69 8.03 9.87
N LYS A 87 11.59 7.29 9.22
CA LYS A 87 11.97 7.53 7.82
C LYS A 87 10.84 7.20 6.85
N ALA A 88 9.93 6.31 7.23
CA ALA A 88 8.77 5.92 6.42
C ALA A 88 7.74 7.06 6.25
N ILE A 89 7.74 8.09 7.12
CA ILE A 89 6.76 9.20 7.04
C ILE A 89 6.79 9.89 5.67
N LYS A 90 7.99 10.17 5.14
CA LYS A 90 8.14 10.86 3.84
C LYS A 90 7.62 10.03 2.65
N PRO A 91 8.05 8.77 2.43
CA PRO A 91 7.52 7.98 1.33
C PRO A 91 6.04 7.65 1.52
N VAL A 92 5.56 7.42 2.75
CA VAL A 92 4.12 7.19 2.98
C VAL A 92 3.31 8.43 2.64
N SER A 93 3.77 9.63 3.02
CA SER A 93 3.15 10.89 2.61
C SER A 93 3.09 11.04 1.09
N TYR A 94 4.18 10.70 0.38
CA TYR A 94 4.22 10.72 -1.08
C TYR A 94 3.20 9.76 -1.69
N VAL A 95 3.26 8.47 -1.31
CA VAL A 95 2.36 7.44 -1.84
C VAL A 95 0.91 7.78 -1.50
N LEU A 96 0.59 8.14 -0.26
CA LEU A 96 -0.77 8.54 0.13
C LEU A 96 -1.31 9.70 -0.71
N SER A 97 -0.47 10.61 -1.19
CA SER A 97 -0.88 11.75 -2.03
C SER A 97 -1.14 11.39 -3.50
N LYS A 98 -0.67 10.24 -3.98
CA LYS A 98 -0.71 9.84 -5.40
C LYS A 98 -1.45 8.53 -5.69
N GLU A 99 -1.45 7.63 -4.71
CA GLU A 99 -1.97 6.28 -4.83
C GLU A 99 -3.48 6.31 -5.16
N LYS A 100 -3.87 5.41 -6.05
CA LYS A 100 -5.24 5.22 -6.52
C LYS A 100 -5.82 3.92 -5.97
N GLU A 101 -4.97 2.92 -5.71
CA GLU A 101 -5.39 1.63 -5.19
C GLU A 101 -5.97 1.76 -3.79
N LYS A 102 -7.25 1.41 -3.65
CA LYS A 102 -8.05 1.78 -2.48
C LYS A 102 -7.64 1.04 -1.23
N SER A 103 -7.25 -0.21 -1.38
CA SER A 103 -7.04 -1.12 -0.27
C SER A 103 -5.84 -0.70 0.58
N ILE A 104 -4.74 -0.21 -0.01
CA ILE A 104 -3.55 0.22 0.77
C ILE A 104 -3.77 1.59 1.43
N LEU A 105 -4.61 2.46 0.87
CA LEU A 105 -4.81 3.84 1.36
C LEU A 105 -5.25 3.89 2.82
N ILE A 106 -6.13 2.98 3.27
CA ILE A 106 -6.61 2.96 4.65
C ILE A 106 -5.45 2.73 5.63
N GLU A 107 -4.55 1.81 5.30
CA GLU A 107 -3.38 1.50 6.11
C GLU A 107 -2.40 2.68 6.17
N LEU A 108 -2.18 3.36 5.03
CA LEU A 108 -1.33 4.55 4.97
C LEU A 108 -1.92 5.70 5.80
N ILE A 109 -3.23 5.92 5.75
CA ILE A 109 -3.93 6.92 6.56
C ILE A 109 -3.78 6.60 8.05
N ASN A 110 -4.03 5.36 8.46
CA ASN A 110 -3.87 4.93 9.85
C ASN A 110 -2.43 5.13 10.36
N PHE A 111 -1.45 4.87 9.52
CA PHE A 111 -0.04 5.11 9.86
C PHE A 111 0.25 6.62 9.99
N MET A 112 -0.19 7.43 9.04
CA MET A 112 0.07 8.87 9.02
C MET A 112 -0.70 9.63 10.11
N GLU A 113 -1.92 9.21 10.43
CA GLU A 113 -2.71 9.75 11.54
C GLU A 113 -1.92 9.66 12.87
N LYS A 114 -1.22 8.55 13.10
CA LYS A 114 -0.42 8.35 14.31
C LYS A 114 0.98 8.98 14.22
N SER A 115 1.56 9.05 13.03
CA SER A 115 2.98 9.42 12.86
C SER A 115 3.18 10.90 12.53
N ASN A 116 2.24 11.51 11.79
CA ASN A 116 2.24 12.93 11.46
C ASN A 116 0.81 13.41 11.12
N PRO A 117 -0.02 13.70 12.15
CA PRO A 117 -1.43 14.04 11.99
C PRO A 117 -1.66 15.30 11.13
N PHE A 118 -0.77 16.29 11.22
CA PHE A 118 -0.88 17.54 10.47
C PHE A 118 -0.75 17.30 8.96
N ILE A 119 0.30 16.59 8.53
CA ILE A 119 0.47 16.23 7.12
C ILE A 119 -0.66 15.31 6.65
N CYS A 120 -1.09 14.36 7.49
CA CYS A 120 -2.21 13.47 7.17
C CYS A 120 -3.48 14.28 6.84
N ARG A 121 -3.82 15.24 7.70
CA ARG A 121 -4.94 16.16 7.53
C ARG A 121 -4.86 16.89 6.19
N ASP A 122 -3.72 17.50 5.89
CA ASP A 122 -3.55 18.30 4.68
C ASP A 122 -3.71 17.46 3.41
N ILE A 123 -3.16 16.24 3.42
CA ILE A 123 -3.33 15.29 2.31
C ILE A 123 -4.80 14.90 2.16
N LEU A 124 -5.50 14.56 3.25
CA LEU A 124 -6.92 14.18 3.19
C LEU A 124 -7.78 15.34 2.67
N ILE A 125 -7.57 16.57 3.13
CA ILE A 125 -8.29 17.74 2.62
C ILE A 125 -8.06 17.90 1.11
N LYS A 126 -6.80 17.79 0.66
CA LYS A 126 -6.47 17.89 -0.77
C LYS A 126 -7.16 16.80 -1.58
N ARG A 127 -7.04 15.54 -1.13
CA ARG A 127 -7.64 14.40 -1.82
C ARG A 127 -9.16 14.50 -1.88
N ILE A 128 -9.82 14.90 -0.78
CA ILE A 128 -11.26 15.11 -0.79
C ILE A 128 -11.63 16.24 -1.74
N ARG A 129 -10.86 17.33 -1.81
CA ARG A 129 -11.12 18.43 -2.75
C ARG A 129 -11.06 17.99 -4.21
N ASP A 130 -10.19 17.06 -4.54
CA ASP A 130 -9.98 16.55 -5.90
C ASP A 130 -11.06 15.54 -6.35
N ILE A 131 -12.00 15.17 -5.48
CA ILE A 131 -13.16 14.30 -5.82
C ILE A 131 -14.21 15.11 -6.61
N ASP A 132 -14.97 14.42 -7.48
CA ASP A 132 -16.13 14.97 -8.21
C ASP A 132 -17.13 15.66 -7.27
N GLU A 133 -17.58 16.87 -7.62
CA GLU A 133 -18.47 17.70 -6.79
C GLU A 133 -19.76 16.99 -6.36
N ARG A 134 -20.38 16.18 -7.22
CA ARG A 134 -21.63 15.48 -6.88
C ARG A 134 -21.40 14.46 -5.78
N LYS A 135 -20.27 13.74 -5.86
CA LYS A 135 -19.87 12.80 -4.82
C LYS A 135 -19.54 13.55 -3.53
N LYS A 136 -18.78 14.65 -3.62
CA LYS A 136 -18.44 15.48 -2.46
C LYS A 136 -19.67 15.95 -1.71
N GLU A 137 -20.66 16.50 -2.40
CA GLU A 137 -21.88 16.98 -1.77
C GLU A 137 -22.64 15.86 -1.05
N LYS A 138 -22.74 14.67 -1.67
CA LYS A 138 -23.40 13.49 -1.07
C LYS A 138 -22.79 13.09 0.29
N VAL A 139 -21.46 13.13 0.38
CA VAL A 139 -20.71 12.67 1.57
C VAL A 139 -20.53 13.78 2.60
N LEU A 140 -20.25 15.01 2.16
CA LEU A 140 -20.03 16.16 3.04
C LEU A 140 -21.32 16.82 3.52
N ARG A 141 -22.41 16.78 2.74
CA ARG A 141 -23.73 17.32 3.10
C ARG A 141 -23.65 18.77 3.60
N GLY A 142 -23.03 19.65 2.80
CA GLY A 142 -22.81 21.05 3.16
C GLY A 142 -21.74 21.33 4.23
N GLN A 143 -21.05 20.32 4.79
CA GLN A 143 -19.99 20.55 5.77
C GLN A 143 -18.73 21.16 5.13
N ASN A 144 -18.15 22.17 5.80
CA ASN A 144 -16.91 22.78 5.37
C ASN A 144 -15.70 21.92 5.78
N LEU A 145 -14.95 21.42 4.79
CA LEU A 145 -13.75 20.59 4.98
C LEU A 145 -12.72 21.17 5.95
N LYS A 146 -12.55 22.49 5.98
CA LYS A 146 -11.55 23.14 6.84
C LYS A 146 -11.90 23.02 8.32
N ASN A 147 -13.18 22.85 8.64
CA ASN A 147 -13.70 22.80 10.01
C ASN A 147 -13.73 21.39 10.58
N LEU A 148 -13.72 20.36 9.73
CA LEU A 148 -13.73 18.96 10.15
C LEU A 148 -12.44 18.60 10.87
N LYS A 149 -12.50 17.81 11.95
CA LYS A 149 -11.35 17.21 12.63
C LYS A 149 -10.73 16.09 11.78
N LEU A 150 -9.53 15.63 12.13
CA LEU A 150 -8.82 14.61 11.35
C LEU A 150 -9.59 13.28 11.27
N ASN A 151 -10.19 12.84 12.38
CA ASN A 151 -11.01 11.63 12.42
C ASN A 151 -12.24 11.76 11.50
N GLU A 152 -12.91 12.91 11.52
CA GLU A 152 -14.06 13.19 10.64
C GLU A 152 -13.62 13.20 9.16
N LEU A 153 -12.50 13.84 8.84
CA LEU A 153 -11.93 13.82 7.48
C LEU A 153 -11.61 12.40 7.00
N LYS A 154 -11.06 11.57 7.89
CA LYS A 154 -10.75 10.17 7.60
C LYS A 154 -12.03 9.37 7.33
N GLU A 155 -13.05 9.51 8.18
CA GLU A 155 -14.35 8.86 7.99
C GLU A 155 -14.95 9.26 6.64
N LYS A 156 -14.99 10.55 6.33
CA LYS A 156 -15.46 11.05 5.03
C LYS A 156 -14.66 10.50 3.86
N TYR A 157 -13.34 10.46 3.99
CA TYR A 157 -12.48 9.88 2.96
C TYR A 157 -12.74 8.39 2.74
N ILE A 158 -12.94 7.62 3.82
CA ILE A 158 -13.29 6.19 3.73
C ILE A 158 -14.68 6.00 3.11
N GLU A 159 -15.68 6.80 3.48
CA GLU A 159 -17.00 6.81 2.85
C GLU A 159 -16.89 7.01 1.33
N PHE A 160 -16.03 7.92 0.85
CA PHE A 160 -15.77 8.10 -0.58
C PHE A 160 -15.16 6.85 -1.24
N LEU A 161 -14.18 6.21 -0.61
CA LEU A 161 -13.56 4.99 -1.14
C LEU A 161 -14.59 3.86 -1.27
N LEU A 162 -15.49 3.73 -0.30
CA LEU A 162 -16.57 2.73 -0.30
C LEU A 162 -17.61 3.02 -1.38
N ASP A 163 -18.10 4.26 -1.49
CA ASP A 163 -19.05 4.68 -2.53
C ASP A 163 -18.54 4.37 -3.94
N GLN A 164 -17.27 4.70 -4.21
CA GLN A 164 -16.63 4.35 -5.48
C GLN A 164 -16.50 2.84 -5.72
N SER A 165 -16.35 2.03 -4.67
CA SER A 165 -16.23 0.58 -4.81
C SER A 165 -17.58 -0.06 -5.08
N LEU A 166 -18.64 0.46 -4.45
CA LEU A 166 -20.02 0.05 -4.73
C LEU A 166 -20.40 0.40 -6.16
N ASP A 167 -20.12 1.62 -6.63
CA ASP A 167 -20.38 2.01 -8.03
C ASP A 167 -19.79 0.98 -9.00
N MET A 168 -18.51 0.62 -8.85
CA MET A 168 -17.84 -0.36 -9.70
C MET A 168 -18.56 -1.73 -9.71
N LEU A 169 -18.99 -2.20 -8.54
CA LEU A 169 -19.72 -3.47 -8.41
C LEU A 169 -21.11 -3.41 -9.08
N TYR A 170 -21.85 -2.31 -8.89
CA TYR A 170 -23.15 -2.09 -9.54
C TYR A 170 -23.01 -2.01 -11.07
N PHE A 171 -22.03 -1.27 -11.58
CA PHE A 171 -21.76 -1.17 -13.01
C PHE A 171 -21.37 -2.53 -13.63
N HIS A 172 -20.62 -3.38 -12.92
CA HIS A 172 -20.28 -4.72 -13.42
C HIS A 172 -21.49 -5.66 -13.44
N ARG A 173 -22.35 -5.62 -12.41
CA ARG A 173 -23.58 -6.43 -12.39
C ARG A 173 -24.56 -6.11 -13.50
N HIS A 174 -24.58 -4.88 -14.02
CA HIS A 174 -25.44 -4.48 -15.14
C HIS A 174 -24.82 -4.63 -16.53
N LYS A 175 -23.57 -5.11 -16.63
CA LYS A 175 -22.97 -5.58 -17.90
C LYS A 175 -23.10 -7.09 -18.11
N ILE A 176 -23.32 -7.86 -17.04
CA ILE A 176 -23.58 -9.30 -17.13
C ILE A 176 -24.89 -9.65 -17.87
N PRO A 177 -25.99 -8.86 -17.84
CA PRO A 177 -27.20 -9.19 -18.60
C PRO A 177 -26.95 -9.25 -20.11
N PHE A 178 -26.08 -8.38 -20.64
CA PHE A 178 -25.76 -8.35 -22.07
C PHE A 178 -24.85 -9.49 -22.55
N ALA A 179 -24.21 -10.23 -21.65
CA ALA A 179 -23.43 -11.41 -22.02
C ALA A 179 -24.29 -12.68 -22.05
N VAL A 180 -25.43 -12.72 -21.34
CA VAL A 180 -26.31 -13.90 -21.30
C VAL A 180 -27.26 -13.92 -22.49
N ASP A 181 -27.67 -12.76 -23.01
CA ASP A 181 -28.52 -12.66 -24.21
C ASP A 181 -27.80 -13.04 -25.52
N LEU A 182 -26.45 -13.15 -25.52
CA LEU A 182 -25.65 -13.59 -26.67
C LEU A 182 -25.50 -15.12 -26.76
N PHE A 183 -25.95 -15.87 -25.74
CA PHE A 183 -25.90 -17.34 -25.70
C PHE A 183 -27.27 -18.01 -25.79
N TYR A 184 -28.33 -17.25 -26.08
CA TYR A 184 -29.67 -17.76 -26.39
C TYR A 184 -30.13 -17.26 -27.77
N ILE A 185 -29.40 -17.66 -28.81
CA ILE A 185 -29.94 -17.74 -30.17
C ILE A 185 -29.65 -19.17 -30.64
N ASP A 186 -30.64 -20.04 -30.45
CA ASP A 186 -30.94 -21.23 -31.27
C ASP A 186 -32.44 -21.54 -31.11
#